data_AF-A0A958P9L1-F1
#
_entry.id   AF-A0A958P9L1-F1
#
_cell.length_a   1.000
_cell.length_b   1.000
_cell.length_c   1.000
_cell.angle_alpha   90.00
_cell.angle_beta   90.00
_cell.angle_gamma   90.00
#
_symmetry.space_group_name_H-M   'P 1'
#
loop_
_entity.id
_entity.type
_entity.pdbx_description
1 polymer ?
#
loop_
_entity_poly.entity_id
_entity_poly.type
_entity_poly.pdbx_seq_one_letter_code
_entity_poly.pdbx_strand_id
1 'polypeptide(L)'
;AEKQAQKVIDLSKMQDLSFDDLRKAYETKADAQLKQGQNLAAVETLTTLLGMKNSQVDLTTTRFKAGDILYNEGDIRAAEEIWKSIDGSKSPLLARLVSEKLDHAQWKKDHKKYFQRIPAMSGIK
;
A
#
# COMPACT_ATOMS: atom_id res chain seq x y z
N ALA A 1 -12.63 -8.81 -13.47
CA ALA A 1 -12.35 -8.51 -12.06
C ALA A 1 -12.67 -7.05 -11.71
N GLU A 2 -11.95 -6.06 -12.23
CA GLU A 2 -12.14 -4.65 -11.87
C GLU A 2 -13.58 -4.13 -12.10
N LYS A 3 -14.12 -4.31 -13.31
CA LYS A 3 -15.51 -3.89 -13.65
C LYS A 3 -16.57 -4.54 -12.76
N GLN A 4 -16.33 -5.77 -12.30
CA GLN A 4 -17.24 -6.48 -11.40
C GLN A 4 -17.15 -5.93 -9.98
N ALA A 5 -15.93 -5.65 -9.49
CA ALA A 5 -15.72 -5.01 -8.19
C ALA A 5 -16.31 -3.59 -8.14
N GLN A 6 -16.13 -2.80 -9.21
CA GLN A 6 -16.72 -1.48 -9.34
C GLN A 6 -18.25 -1.54 -9.29
N LYS A 7 -18.86 -2.51 -9.97
CA LYS A 7 -20.30 -2.73 -9.91
C LYS A 7 -20.79 -2.99 -8.48
N VAL A 8 -20.07 -3.78 -7.67
CA VAL A 8 -20.42 -4.03 -6.26
C VAL A 8 -20.31 -2.74 -5.42
N ILE A 9 -19.27 -1.94 -5.63
CA ILE A 9 -19.09 -0.64 -4.95
C ILE A 9 -20.22 0.34 -5.33
N ASP A 10 -20.68 0.33 -6.58
CA ASP A 10 -21.77 1.21 -7.00
C ASP A 10 -23.12 0.71 -6.48
N LEU A 11 -23.31 -0.60 -6.36
CA LEU A 11 -24.49 -1.19 -5.72
C LEU A 11 -24.53 -0.92 -4.21
N SER A 12 -23.39 -0.84 -3.51
CA SER A 12 -23.37 -0.53 -2.06
C SER A 12 -23.77 0.91 -1.76
N LYS A 13 -23.78 1.79 -2.76
CA LYS A 13 -24.33 3.15 -2.63
C LYS A 13 -25.86 3.17 -2.73
N MET A 14 -26.46 2.06 -3.18
CA MET A 14 -27.91 1.94 -3.45
C MET A 14 -28.61 0.92 -2.52
N GLN A 15 -27.85 0.03 -1.87
CA GLN A 15 -28.34 -0.97 -0.91
C GLN A 15 -27.39 -1.07 0.29
N ASP A 16 -27.93 -1.43 1.45
CA ASP A 16 -27.16 -1.77 2.67
C ASP A 16 -26.37 -3.08 2.46
N LEU A 17 -25.26 -2.99 1.73
CA LEU A 17 -24.27 -4.05 1.65
C LEU A 17 -23.45 -4.09 2.95
N SER A 18 -23.11 -5.30 3.39
CA SER A 18 -22.20 -5.49 4.53
C SER A 18 -20.86 -4.80 4.25
N PHE A 19 -20.29 -4.16 5.27
CA PHE A 19 -18.96 -3.57 5.17
C PHE A 19 -17.91 -4.59 4.71
N ASP A 20 -18.10 -5.88 5.05
CA ASP A 20 -17.15 -6.92 4.69
C ASP A 20 -17.20 -7.26 3.19
N ASP A 21 -18.37 -7.18 2.55
CA ASP A 21 -18.52 -7.30 1.10
C ASP A 21 -17.95 -6.09 0.38
N LEU A 22 -18.16 -4.90 0.95
CA LEU A 22 -17.58 -3.67 0.45
C LEU A 22 -16.04 -3.72 0.50
N ARG A 23 -15.47 -4.13 1.64
CA ARG A 23 -14.03 -4.32 1.83
C ARG A 23 -13.45 -5.25 0.76
N LYS A 24 -14.07 -6.44 0.57
CA LYS A 24 -13.64 -7.40 -0.46
C LYS A 24 -13.71 -6.80 -1.87
N ALA A 25 -14.73 -6.01 -2.17
CA ALA A 25 -14.83 -5.35 -3.47
C ALA A 25 -13.70 -4.34 -3.70
N TYR A 26 -13.41 -3.48 -2.71
CA TYR A 26 -12.30 -2.53 -2.78
C TYR A 26 -10.94 -3.24 -2.91
N GLU A 27 -10.69 -4.29 -2.13
CA GLU A 27 -9.46 -5.09 -2.22
C GLU A 27 -9.32 -5.75 -3.61
N THR A 28 -10.40 -6.33 -4.13
CA THR A 28 -10.41 -6.96 -5.45
C THR A 28 -10.18 -5.94 -6.57
N LYS A 29 -10.75 -4.74 -6.44
CA LYS A 29 -10.52 -3.65 -7.39
C LYS A 29 -9.05 -3.22 -7.37
N ALA A 30 -8.49 -2.97 -6.19
CA ALA A 30 -7.08 -2.59 -6.05
C ALA A 30 -6.14 -3.68 -6.62
N ASP A 31 -6.43 -4.96 -6.37
CA ASP A 31 -5.65 -6.06 -6.94
C ASP A 31 -5.72 -6.12 -8.47
N ALA A 32 -6.90 -5.86 -9.04
CA ALA A 32 -7.06 -5.80 -10.48
C ALA A 32 -6.30 -4.61 -11.09
N GLN A 33 -6.25 -3.47 -10.39
CA GLN A 33 -5.50 -2.28 -10.80
C GLN A 33 -3.99 -2.53 -10.74
N LEU A 34 -3.48 -3.17 -9.68
CA LEU A 34 -2.06 -3.57 -9.58
C LEU A 34 -1.64 -4.50 -10.70
N LYS A 35 -2.46 -5.49 -11.05
CA LYS A 35 -2.21 -6.38 -12.19
C LYS A 35 -2.14 -5.66 -13.53
N GLN A 36 -2.73 -4.47 -13.62
CA GLN A 36 -2.70 -3.61 -14.81
C GLN A 36 -1.59 -2.54 -14.73
N GLY A 37 -0.76 -2.54 -13.68
CA GLY A 37 0.28 -1.53 -13.45
C GLY A 37 -0.28 -0.16 -12.99
N GLN A 38 -1.56 -0.08 -12.61
CA GLN A 38 -2.20 1.14 -12.17
C GLN A 38 -1.98 1.37 -10.67
N ASN A 39 -0.72 1.50 -10.27
CA ASN A 39 -0.29 1.48 -8.87
C ASN A 39 -0.93 2.59 -8.03
N LEU A 40 -0.95 3.83 -8.55
CA LEU A 40 -1.58 4.96 -7.85
C LEU A 40 -3.10 4.81 -7.72
N ALA A 41 -3.77 4.27 -8.75
CA ALA A 41 -5.22 4.02 -8.69
C ALA A 41 -5.57 2.93 -7.68
N ALA A 42 -4.69 1.93 -7.52
CA ALA A 42 -4.81 0.91 -6.48
C ALA A 42 -4.66 1.52 -5.08
N VAL A 43 -3.68 2.41 -4.88
CA VAL A 43 -3.52 3.15 -3.61
C VAL A 43 -4.77 3.96 -3.30
N GLU A 44 -5.27 4.75 -4.25
CA GLU A 44 -6.49 5.55 -4.07
C GLU A 44 -7.70 4.70 -3.66
N THR A 45 -7.85 3.54 -4.29
CA THR A 45 -8.91 2.58 -3.96
C THR A 45 -8.77 2.07 -2.53
N LEU A 46 -7.55 1.71 -2.09
CA LEU A 46 -7.31 1.24 -0.72
C LEU A 46 -7.43 2.37 0.31
N THR A 47 -6.98 3.59 0.01
CA THR A 47 -7.14 4.74 0.92
C THR A 47 -8.60 5.13 1.07
N THR A 48 -9.40 4.99 0.02
CA THR A 48 -10.85 5.16 0.10
C THR A 48 -11.45 4.17 1.09
N LEU A 49 -11.07 2.88 1.02
CA LEU A 49 -11.49 1.86 1.98
C LEU A 49 -11.03 2.19 3.40
N LEU A 50 -9.79 2.64 3.59
CA LEU A 50 -9.25 3.04 4.90
C LEU A 50 -9.96 4.25 5.51
N GLY A 51 -10.49 5.15 4.68
CA GLY A 51 -11.27 6.31 5.11
C GLY A 51 -12.69 5.96 5.56
N MET A 52 -13.17 4.75 5.26
CA MET A 52 -14.49 4.31 5.69
C MET A 52 -14.48 3.96 7.17
N LYS A 53 -15.37 4.57 7.95
CA LYS A 53 -15.49 4.31 9.38
C LYS A 53 -16.15 2.95 9.62
N ASN A 54 -15.36 1.97 10.05
CA ASN A 54 -15.86 0.77 10.72
C ASN A 54 -14.86 0.35 11.81
N SER A 55 -15.24 0.53 13.08
CA SER A 55 -14.39 0.25 14.23
C SER A 55 -14.25 -1.24 14.56
N GLN A 56 -15.09 -2.10 13.97
CA GLN A 56 -15.07 -3.54 14.23
C GLN A 56 -14.12 -4.31 13.31
N VAL A 57 -13.68 -3.69 12.21
CA VAL A 57 -12.85 -4.36 11.21
C VAL A 57 -11.43 -3.83 11.26
N ASP A 58 -10.48 -4.74 11.46
CA ASP A 58 -9.06 -4.41 11.38
C ASP A 58 -8.61 -4.30 9.92
N LEU A 59 -8.22 -3.09 9.52
CA LEU A 59 -7.69 -2.78 8.19
C LEU A 59 -6.16 -2.70 8.18
N THR A 60 -5.47 -3.27 9.17
CA THR A 60 -4.00 -3.22 9.26
C THR A 60 -3.32 -3.82 8.03
N THR A 61 -3.82 -4.93 7.50
CA THR A 61 -3.31 -5.52 6.24
C THR A 61 -3.53 -4.58 5.05
N THR A 62 -4.69 -3.92 4.97
CA THR A 62 -5.00 -2.93 3.93
C THR A 62 -4.06 -1.73 4.01
N ARG A 63 -3.77 -1.23 5.23
CA ARG A 63 -2.76 -0.16 5.45
C ARG A 63 -1.38 -0.60 5.01
N PHE A 64 -0.97 -1.80 5.41
CA PHE A 64 0.33 -2.33 5.02
C PHE A 64 0.47 -2.35 3.50
N LYS A 65 -0.53 -2.89 2.79
CA LYS A 65 -0.55 -3.00 1.32
C LYS A 65 -0.52 -1.63 0.63
N ALA A 66 -1.34 -0.68 1.08
CA ALA A 66 -1.35 0.67 0.49
C ALA A 66 0.01 1.38 0.63
N GLY A 67 0.62 1.29 1.82
CA GLY A 67 1.97 1.84 2.03
C GLY A 67 3.04 1.09 1.24
N ASP A 68 2.93 -0.23 1.07
CA ASP A 68 3.91 -1.02 0.31
C ASP A 68 3.93 -0.63 -1.17
N ILE A 69 2.76 -0.36 -1.76
CA ILE A 69 2.67 0.14 -3.13
C ILE A 69 3.40 1.49 -3.24
N LEU A 70 3.12 2.44 -2.33
CA LEU A 70 3.77 3.76 -2.32
C LEU A 70 5.29 3.65 -2.13
N TYR A 71 5.73 2.77 -1.24
CA TYR A 71 7.15 2.51 -1.01
C TYR A 71 7.84 2.01 -2.28
N ASN A 72 7.21 1.08 -3.00
CA ASN A 72 7.73 0.51 -4.24
C ASN A 72 7.73 1.53 -5.39
N GLU A 73 6.78 2.47 -5.41
CA GLU A 73 6.77 3.64 -6.32
C GLU A 73 7.81 4.70 -5.94
N GLY A 74 8.47 4.57 -4.78
CA GLY A 74 9.50 5.48 -4.29
C GLY A 74 8.96 6.66 -3.46
N ASP A 75 7.65 6.74 -3.21
CA ASP A 75 7.06 7.71 -2.29
C ASP A 75 7.14 7.20 -0.84
N ILE A 76 8.36 7.19 -0.31
CA ILE A 76 8.67 6.70 1.04
C ILE A 76 7.91 7.49 2.11
N ARG A 77 7.72 8.79 1.92
CA ARG A 77 7.03 9.65 2.89
C ARG A 77 5.56 9.29 2.97
N ALA A 78 4.87 9.19 1.83
CA ALA A 78 3.47 8.80 1.84
C ALA A 78 3.26 7.37 2.38
N ALA A 79 4.19 6.45 2.07
CA ALA A 79 4.19 5.11 2.64
C ALA A 79 4.29 5.14 4.18
N GLU A 80 5.24 5.92 4.72
CA GLU A 80 5.42 6.11 6.15
C GLU A 80 4.15 6.66 6.82
N GLU A 81 3.53 7.70 6.25
CA GLU A 81 2.29 8.27 6.79
C GLU A 81 1.15 7.25 6.89
N ILE A 82 0.98 6.39 5.88
CA ILE A 82 -0.03 5.31 5.94
C ILE A 82 0.29 4.31 7.05
N TRP A 83 1.57 3.95 7.20
CA TRP A 83 2.00 2.94 8.16
C TRP A 83 2.03 3.43 9.62
N LYS A 84 2.03 4.74 9.90
CA LYS A 84 1.98 5.28 11.27
C LYS A 84 0.80 4.76 12.10
N SER A 85 -0.29 4.38 11.44
CA SER A 85 -1.49 3.84 12.11
C SER A 85 -1.45 2.32 12.34
N ILE A 86 -0.34 1.65 11.99
CA ILE A 86 -0.15 0.22 12.27
C ILE A 86 0.26 0.08 13.74
N ASP A 87 -0.65 -0.45 14.54
CA ASP A 87 -0.41 -0.72 15.96
C ASP A 87 0.48 -1.97 16.12
N GLY A 88 1.73 -1.75 16.56
CA GLY A 88 2.70 -2.83 16.79
C GLY A 88 2.29 -3.84 17.87
N SER A 89 1.37 -3.48 18.77
CA SER A 89 0.84 -4.43 19.77
C SER A 89 -0.14 -5.42 19.15
N LYS A 90 -0.89 -5.02 18.12
CA LYS A 90 -1.88 -5.85 17.43
C LYS A 90 -1.28 -6.61 16.24
N SER A 91 -0.29 -6.03 15.58
CA SER A 91 0.34 -6.59 14.39
C SER A 91 1.87 -6.47 14.44
N PRO A 92 2.55 -7.19 15.35
CA PRO A 92 3.99 -7.05 15.58
C PRO A 92 4.83 -7.41 14.35
N LEU A 93 4.40 -8.40 13.56
CA LEU A 93 5.08 -8.78 12.33
C LEU A 93 5.03 -7.68 11.27
N LEU A 94 3.86 -7.07 11.05
CA LEU A 94 3.71 -5.99 10.07
C LEU A 94 4.45 -4.73 10.52
N ALA A 95 4.40 -4.39 11.81
CA ALA A 95 5.16 -3.27 12.36
C ALA A 95 6.67 -3.46 12.17
N ARG A 96 7.18 -4.69 12.39
CA ARG A 96 8.58 -5.02 12.13
C ARG A 96 8.95 -4.86 10.66
N LEU A 97 8.13 -5.39 9.75
CA LEU A 97 8.37 -5.27 8.30
C LEU A 97 8.40 -3.80 7.84
N VAL A 98 7.51 -2.96 8.38
CA VAL A 98 7.51 -1.52 8.12
C VAL A 98 8.82 -0.89 8.58
N SER A 99 9.27 -1.19 9.81
CA SER A 99 10.54 -0.68 10.33
C SER A 99 11.70 -1.06 9.41
N GLU A 100 11.82 -2.34 9.05
CA GLU A 100 12.88 -2.85 8.18
C GLU A 100 12.88 -2.15 6.81
N LYS A 101 11.70 -1.89 6.23
CA LYS A 101 11.57 -1.16 4.96
C LYS A 101 12.02 0.30 5.06
N LEU A 102 11.61 1.00 6.12
CA LEU A 102 11.99 2.40 6.35
C LEU A 102 13.48 2.54 6.65
N ASP A 103 14.03 1.66 7.47
CA ASP A 103 15.47 1.60 7.76
C ASP A 103 16.28 1.38 6.49
N HIS A 104 15.83 0.46 5.63
CA HIS A 104 16.47 0.21 4.34
C HIS A 104 16.37 1.42 3.38
N ALA A 105 15.24 2.13 3.35
CA ALA A 105 15.10 3.34 2.55
C ALA A 105 16.01 4.48 3.05
N GLN A 106 16.12 4.63 4.37
CA GLN A 106 17.01 5.60 4.99
C GLN A 106 18.48 5.26 4.72
N TRP A 107 18.87 3.98 4.87
CA TRP A 107 20.21 3.52 4.53
C TRP A 107 20.56 3.80 3.05
N LYS A 108 19.67 3.50 2.11
CA LYS A 108 19.85 3.82 0.68
C LYS A 108 20.07 5.31 0.45
N LYS A 109 19.30 6.16 1.12
CA LYS A 109 19.42 7.61 1.03
C LYS A 109 20.78 8.10 1.53
N ASP A 110 21.23 7.60 2.68
CA ASP A 110 22.51 7.99 3.29
C ASP A 110 23.72 7.53 2.47
N HIS A 111 23.61 6.35 1.85
CA HIS A 111 24.69 5.75 1.08
C HIS A 111 24.65 6.03 -0.42
N LYS A 112 23.66 6.81 -0.90
CA LYS A 112 23.50 7.18 -2.32
C LYS A 112 24.78 7.78 -2.93
N LYS A 113 25.55 8.53 -2.14
CA LYS A 113 26.84 9.13 -2.55
C LYS A 113 27.91 8.09 -2.91
N TYR A 114 27.89 6.91 -2.29
CA TYR A 114 28.86 5.85 -2.56
C TYR A 114 28.49 5.06 -3.83
N PHE A 115 27.20 4.83 -4.09
CA PHE A 115 26.72 4.18 -5.31
C PHE A 115 26.97 5.01 -6.57
N GLN A 116 26.79 6.34 -6.50
CA GLN A 116 27.02 7.24 -7.64
C GLN A 116 28.50 7.47 -7.96
N ARG A 117 29.41 6.95 -7.12
CA ARG A 117 30.86 7.07 -7.24
C ARG A 117 31.55 5.77 -7.65
N ILE A 118 30.82 4.82 -8.22
CA ILE A 118 31.44 3.68 -8.92
C ILE A 118 31.37 3.92 -10.44
N PRO A 119 32.26 4.76 -11.03
CA PRO A 119 32.51 4.78 -12.48
C PRO A 119 33.05 3.46 -13.04
N ALA A 120 33.47 2.53 -12.18
CA ALA A 120 34.29 1.37 -12.55
C ALA A 120 33.51 0.12 -13.03
N MET A 121 32.26 0.25 -13.46
CA MET A 121 31.55 -0.82 -14.20
C MET A 121 31.08 -0.42 -15.60
N SER A 122 31.30 0.82 -16.07
CA SER A 122 31.08 1.17 -17.49
C SER A 122 32.30 0.93 -18.39
N GLY A 123 33.33 0.25 -17.88
CA GLY A 123 34.63 0.08 -18.55
C GLY A 123 35.16 -1.34 -18.61
N ILE A 124 34.34 -2.37 -18.41
CA ILE A 124 34.72 -3.74 -18.77
C ILE A 124 34.20 -3.99 -20.20
N LYS A 125 35.10 -3.81 -21.17
CA LYS A 125 34.94 -4.27 -22.55
C LYS A 125 35.02 -5.79 -22.63
#